data_AF-A0A847FUJ1-F1
#
_entry.id   AF-A0A847FUJ1-F1
#
_cell.length_a   1.000
_cell.length_b   1.000
_cell.length_c   1.000
_cell.angle_alpha   90.00
_cell.angle_beta   90.00
_cell.angle_gamma   90.00
#
_symmetry.space_group_name_H-M   'P 1'
#
loop_
_entity.id
_entity.type
_entity.pdbx_description
1 polymer ?
#
loop_
_entity_poly.entity_id
_entity_poly.type
_entity_poly.pdbx_seq_one_letter_code
_entity_poly.pdbx_strand_id
1 'polypeptide(L)'
;MRIMRLVWICLMVLIALSGSVLAATPRSGSAHGSVDAARVPAGRAIPGGAHSVHLAGVAPMDYFVRVYVQQPGQEQTTFYGAPSMGRTFDWSLDVVLQGEGDWGIRVGAKDAAGAWLYFLDSFTLTTSATTEIKTLVLQQGADGYAGTTDCYISDWVVGDTDNAYGVLDPGVLRLRKVDRKEVLLRFELEGLPANAHIHHAFVAMYAFLNTNPSGPTYFAYQLLRPWAEDQATWNSPRAGETWAEPGAMNVTYDRKAEHTDKLCRPPAEPGDTCGEIIPGWHQLDITASVQNWVDGEPNYGVLVRSWDPYWASSAENSFFSSEANQPEYRPKLIVYYSEAEAVPTSTPSPTPSVTPSMTPSPTATLTLTPTPPAVRLSLPLIWAN
;
A
#
# COMPACT_ATOMS: atom_id res chain seq x y z
N MET A 1 4.46 -25.12 55.87
CA MET A 1 5.91 -24.96 56.07
C MET A 1 6.37 -23.82 55.17
N ARG A 2 6.19 -22.55 55.55
CA ARG A 2 7.02 -21.70 56.43
C ARG A 2 8.48 -21.53 55.94
N ILE A 3 8.83 -20.25 55.75
CA ILE A 3 10.15 -19.56 55.78
C ILE A 3 10.67 -19.14 54.39
N MET A 4 11.20 -17.93 54.11
CA MET A 4 11.10 -16.56 54.66
C MET A 4 11.95 -15.64 53.74
N ARG A 5 11.41 -14.47 53.37
CA ARG A 5 12.01 -13.13 53.08
C ARG A 5 13.47 -13.01 52.58
N LEU A 6 13.67 -12.16 51.57
CA LEU A 6 14.65 -11.07 51.63
C LEU A 6 14.13 -9.83 50.89
N VAL A 7 14.16 -8.70 51.59
CA VAL A 7 13.75 -7.34 51.19
C VAL A 7 15.03 -6.54 50.94
N TRP A 8 15.11 -5.77 49.86
CA TRP A 8 16.12 -4.73 49.68
C TRP A 8 15.45 -3.39 49.39
N ILE A 9 15.81 -2.39 50.20
CA ILE A 9 15.38 -1.01 50.20
C ILE A 9 16.50 -0.19 49.54
N CYS A 10 16.17 0.68 48.59
CA CYS A 10 17.03 1.80 48.20
C CYS A 10 16.27 3.12 48.29
N LEU A 11 16.92 4.06 48.96
CA LEU A 11 16.48 5.34 49.47
C LEU A 11 16.49 6.41 48.37
N MET A 12 15.39 7.15 48.18
CA MET A 12 15.39 8.44 47.48
C MET A 12 14.91 9.55 48.41
N VAL A 13 15.81 10.49 48.66
CA VAL A 13 15.57 11.77 49.35
C VAL A 13 15.35 12.81 48.26
N LEU A 14 14.20 13.51 48.26
CA LEU A 14 14.17 14.89 47.75
C LEU A 14 13.09 15.70 48.49
N ILE A 15 13.56 16.80 49.06
CA ILE A 15 12.85 17.75 49.89
C ILE A 15 12.02 18.68 49.00
N ALA A 16 10.76 18.90 49.39
CA ALA A 16 9.89 19.92 48.84
C ALA A 16 10.25 21.30 49.42
N LEU A 17 10.15 22.36 48.61
CA LEU A 17 9.85 23.69 49.08
C LEU A 17 9.05 24.48 48.03
N SER A 18 7.88 24.87 48.49
CA SER A 18 6.82 25.70 47.93
C SER A 18 7.19 27.18 47.75
N GLY A 19 6.48 27.91 46.88
CA GLY A 19 6.49 29.37 46.92
C GLY A 19 5.81 30.12 45.76
N SER A 20 4.48 30.18 45.79
CA SER A 20 3.54 31.29 45.49
C SER A 20 3.86 32.47 44.53
N VAL A 21 2.94 32.64 43.55
CA VAL A 21 2.12 33.83 43.18
C VAL A 21 2.78 35.22 42.95
N LEU A 22 2.64 35.82 41.74
CA LEU A 22 1.80 37.01 41.40
C LEU A 22 2.18 37.64 40.03
N ALA A 23 1.17 38.17 39.36
CA ALA A 23 1.19 38.82 38.05
C ALA A 23 1.72 40.27 38.07
N ALA A 24 2.31 40.73 36.96
CA ALA A 24 2.25 42.13 36.48
C ALA A 24 2.80 42.28 35.04
N THR A 25 1.95 42.72 34.12
CA THR A 25 2.29 43.51 32.91
C THR A 25 2.12 45.01 33.22
N PRO A 26 2.40 46.01 32.34
CA PRO A 26 3.25 46.11 31.12
C PRO A 26 4.15 47.39 31.08
N ARG A 27 5.12 47.50 30.15
CA ARG A 27 5.34 48.74 29.32
C ARG A 27 6.50 48.64 28.30
N SER A 28 6.15 49.02 27.08
CA SER A 28 6.87 49.76 26.01
C SER A 28 8.40 49.86 26.00
N GLY A 29 8.99 49.55 24.84
CA GLY A 29 10.30 50.05 24.41
C GLY A 29 10.65 49.61 22.99
N SER A 30 10.57 50.54 22.04
CA SER A 30 10.98 50.40 20.64
C SER A 30 12.51 50.32 20.49
N ALA A 31 13.02 49.44 19.63
CA ALA A 31 14.28 49.67 18.92
C ALA A 31 14.40 48.79 17.67
N HIS A 32 14.92 49.43 16.62
CA HIS A 32 15.15 48.94 15.26
C HIS A 32 15.97 47.64 15.15
N GLY A 33 15.60 46.82 14.17
CA GLY A 33 16.42 45.72 13.65
C GLY A 33 15.89 45.27 12.30
N SER A 34 16.32 45.95 11.23
CA SER A 34 16.14 45.54 9.83
C SER A 34 16.88 44.22 9.60
N VAL A 35 16.15 43.15 9.25
CA VAL A 35 16.74 41.96 8.65
C VAL A 35 15.88 41.60 7.44
N ASP A 36 16.53 41.55 6.29
CA ASP A 36 15.99 41.24 4.99
C ASP A 36 15.08 40.00 5.03
N ALA A 37 13.82 40.20 4.64
CA ALA A 37 12.92 39.11 4.33
C ALA A 37 13.44 38.42 3.06
N ALA A 38 14.19 37.34 3.26
CA ALA A 38 14.51 36.39 2.20
C ALA A 38 13.18 35.93 1.57
N ARG A 39 13.00 36.32 0.31
CA ARG A 39 11.85 35.98 -0.53
C ARG A 39 11.81 34.45 -0.65
N VAL A 40 10.89 33.82 0.09
CA VAL A 40 10.47 32.44 -0.14
C VAL A 40 10.09 32.34 -1.63
N PRO A 41 10.69 31.44 -2.42
CA PRO A 41 10.25 31.27 -3.79
C PRO A 41 8.80 30.81 -3.75
N ALA A 42 7.91 31.65 -4.30
CA ALA A 42 6.51 31.30 -4.47
C ALA A 42 6.44 29.97 -5.22
N GLY A 43 5.87 28.95 -4.57
CA GLY A 43 5.59 27.67 -5.19
C GLY A 43 4.89 27.91 -6.52
N ARG A 44 5.46 27.35 -7.58
CA ARG A 44 4.86 27.35 -8.91
C ARG A 44 3.45 26.77 -8.74
N ALA A 45 2.42 27.54 -9.11
CA ALA A 45 1.05 27.06 -9.12
C ALA A 45 1.00 25.76 -9.93
N ILE A 46 0.63 24.66 -9.28
CA ILE A 46 0.47 23.36 -9.93
C ILE A 46 -0.79 23.46 -10.78
N PRO A 47 -0.71 23.34 -12.12
CA PRO A 47 -1.90 23.18 -12.93
C PRO A 47 -2.52 21.82 -12.59
N GLY A 48 -3.78 21.80 -12.18
CA GLY A 48 -4.51 20.58 -11.87
C GLY A 48 -5.71 20.83 -10.97
N GLY A 49 -6.78 20.05 -11.14
CA GLY A 49 -7.97 20.12 -10.30
C GLY A 49 -7.72 19.69 -8.85
N ALA A 50 -8.69 19.92 -7.97
CA ALA A 50 -8.70 19.31 -6.65
C ALA A 50 -9.23 17.87 -6.77
N HIS A 51 -8.50 16.90 -6.23
CA HIS A 51 -8.87 15.49 -6.23
C HIS A 51 -9.33 15.08 -4.82
N SER A 52 -10.60 14.71 -4.68
CA SER A 52 -11.13 14.13 -3.45
C SER A 52 -10.82 12.65 -3.40
N VAL A 53 -10.18 12.19 -2.33
CA VAL A 53 -9.80 10.80 -2.12
C VAL A 53 -10.30 10.35 -0.76
N HIS A 54 -11.05 9.25 -0.72
CA HIS A 54 -11.47 8.63 0.52
C HIS A 54 -10.39 7.65 1.01
N LEU A 55 -9.62 8.00 2.02
CA LEU A 55 -8.68 7.06 2.63
C LEU A 55 -9.39 6.18 3.65
N ALA A 56 -9.06 4.89 3.68
CA ALA A 56 -9.56 3.93 4.65
C ALA A 56 -8.48 2.91 5.04
N GLY A 57 -8.50 2.47 6.29
CA GLY A 57 -7.51 1.52 6.76
C GLY A 57 -7.90 0.91 8.09
N VAL A 58 -6.97 0.14 8.63
CA VAL A 58 -7.08 -0.43 9.98
C VAL A 58 -5.79 -0.19 10.77
N ALA A 59 -5.86 -0.31 12.08
CA ALA A 59 -4.70 -0.17 12.96
C ALA A 59 -4.65 -1.29 14.01
N PRO A 60 -3.48 -1.58 14.59
CA PRO A 60 -3.40 -2.49 15.72
C PRO A 60 -4.25 -2.00 16.90
N MET A 61 -4.58 -2.92 17.83
CA MET A 61 -5.44 -2.59 18.96
C MET A 61 -4.78 -1.54 19.87
N ASP A 62 -5.57 -0.54 20.25
CA ASP A 62 -5.17 0.63 21.07
C ASP A 62 -4.24 1.63 20.35
N TYR A 63 -4.22 1.61 19.01
CA TYR A 63 -3.48 2.58 18.20
C TYR A 63 -4.39 3.66 17.61
N PHE A 64 -3.88 4.89 17.61
CA PHE A 64 -4.53 6.04 16.96
C PHE A 64 -3.75 6.47 15.73
N VAL A 65 -4.46 6.86 14.68
CA VAL A 65 -3.87 7.18 13.37
C VAL A 65 -3.77 8.68 13.13
N ARG A 66 -2.71 9.08 12.42
CA ARG A 66 -2.57 10.39 11.76
C ARG A 66 -2.13 10.20 10.33
N VAL A 67 -2.62 11.06 9.44
CA VAL A 67 -2.29 11.03 8.02
C VAL A 67 -1.44 12.24 7.67
N TYR A 68 -0.37 11.99 6.92
CA TYR A 68 0.48 13.00 6.30
C TYR A 68 0.41 12.87 4.79
N VAL A 69 0.52 14.01 4.11
CA VAL A 69 0.62 14.09 2.66
C VAL A 69 1.94 14.74 2.26
N GLN A 70 2.57 14.21 1.22
CA GLN A 70 3.76 14.74 0.57
C GLN A 70 3.36 15.12 -0.86
N GLN A 71 3.47 16.40 -1.18
CA GLN A 71 3.10 16.90 -2.50
C GLN A 71 4.10 16.44 -3.57
N PRO A 72 3.67 16.26 -4.83
CA PRO A 72 4.56 15.91 -5.93
C PRO A 72 5.74 16.88 -6.03
N GLY A 73 6.95 16.32 -6.10
CA GLY A 73 8.20 17.10 -6.20
C GLY A 73 8.62 17.84 -4.92
N GLN A 74 7.94 17.63 -3.79
CA GLN A 74 8.35 18.14 -2.49
C GLN A 74 8.97 17.01 -1.66
N GLU A 75 10.01 17.30 -0.90
CA GLU A 75 10.65 16.32 0.01
C GLU A 75 9.93 16.22 1.36
N GLN A 76 9.22 17.28 1.77
CA GLN A 76 8.61 17.36 3.09
C GLN A 76 7.19 16.81 3.11
N THR A 77 6.88 16.00 4.13
CA THR A 77 5.53 15.56 4.45
C THR A 77 4.83 16.55 5.38
N THR A 78 3.59 16.89 5.09
CA THR A 78 2.75 17.80 5.89
C THR A 78 1.64 17.02 6.58
N PHE A 79 1.39 17.32 7.86
CA PHE A 79 0.25 16.73 8.57
C PHE A 79 -1.06 17.15 7.91
N TYR A 80 -1.90 16.18 7.56
CA TYR A 80 -3.20 16.43 6.93
C TYR A 80 -4.33 16.37 7.96
N GLY A 81 -4.38 15.29 8.75
CA GLY A 81 -5.44 15.10 9.73
C GLY A 81 -5.27 13.84 10.58
N ALA A 82 -6.13 13.69 11.58
CA ALA A 82 -6.22 12.49 12.40
C ALA A 82 -7.68 11.99 12.35
N PRO A 83 -7.96 10.84 11.74
CA PRO A 83 -9.32 10.30 11.67
C PRO A 83 -9.82 9.86 13.05
N SER A 84 -11.14 9.81 13.21
CA SER A 84 -11.74 9.05 14.31
C SER A 84 -11.52 7.55 14.08
N MET A 85 -11.19 6.83 15.13
CA MET A 85 -11.09 5.37 15.08
C MET A 85 -12.46 4.75 15.33
N GLY A 86 -12.83 3.79 14.48
CA GLY A 86 -13.94 2.89 14.70
C GLY A 86 -13.68 1.95 15.88
N ARG A 87 -14.73 1.23 16.30
CA ARG A 87 -14.65 0.31 17.45
C ARG A 87 -13.68 -0.84 17.22
N THR A 88 -13.44 -1.20 15.96
CA THR A 88 -12.51 -2.25 15.59
C THR A 88 -11.16 -1.70 15.14
N PHE A 89 -10.86 -0.43 15.42
CA PHE A 89 -9.66 0.25 14.94
C PHE A 89 -9.55 0.36 13.41
N ASP A 90 -10.68 0.24 12.72
CA ASP A 90 -10.88 0.78 11.39
C ASP A 90 -10.86 2.31 11.42
N TRP A 91 -10.43 2.95 10.33
CA TRP A 91 -10.41 4.40 10.22
C TRP A 91 -10.66 4.83 8.78
N SER A 92 -11.20 6.03 8.61
CA SER A 92 -11.35 6.66 7.30
C SER A 92 -11.12 8.17 7.37
N LEU A 93 -10.60 8.75 6.29
CA LEU A 93 -10.33 10.18 6.17
C LEU A 93 -10.48 10.65 4.73
N ASP A 94 -11.35 11.63 4.50
CA ASP A 94 -11.42 12.30 3.19
C ASP A 94 -10.27 13.30 3.04
N VAL A 95 -9.51 13.14 1.98
CA VAL A 95 -8.34 13.95 1.64
C VAL A 95 -8.59 14.70 0.33
N VAL A 96 -8.17 15.97 0.27
CA VAL A 96 -8.18 16.77 -0.95
C VAL A 96 -6.74 17.02 -1.40
N LEU A 97 -6.35 16.37 -2.49
CA LEU A 97 -5.03 16.51 -3.12
C LEU A 97 -5.10 17.62 -4.17
N GLN A 98 -4.25 18.64 -4.02
CA GLN A 98 -4.30 19.87 -4.82
C GLN A 98 -3.36 19.78 -6.02
N GLY A 99 -3.88 19.37 -7.17
CA GLY A 99 -3.12 19.20 -8.41
C GLY A 99 -2.73 17.75 -8.71
N GLU A 100 -1.94 17.60 -9.77
CA GLU A 100 -1.61 16.32 -10.40
C GLU A 100 -0.19 15.85 -10.05
N GLY A 101 0.02 14.53 -10.10
CA GLY A 101 1.31 13.88 -9.89
C GLY A 101 1.29 12.85 -8.75
N ASP A 102 2.48 12.44 -8.33
CA ASP A 102 2.68 11.40 -7.32
C ASP A 102 2.65 12.00 -5.90
N TRP A 103 1.57 11.73 -5.17
CA TRP A 103 1.37 12.16 -3.80
C TRP A 103 1.81 11.06 -2.83
N GLY A 104 2.77 11.36 -1.97
CA GLY A 104 3.13 10.45 -0.88
C GLY A 104 2.11 10.54 0.26
N ILE A 105 1.54 9.41 0.65
CA ILE A 105 0.67 9.27 1.82
C ILE A 105 1.44 8.53 2.90
N ARG A 106 1.43 9.05 4.12
CA ARG A 106 2.04 8.35 5.27
C ARG A 106 1.09 8.30 6.44
N VAL A 107 0.90 7.10 6.98
CA VAL A 107 -0.03 6.80 8.05
C VAL A 107 0.77 6.57 9.32
N GLY A 108 0.76 7.52 10.24
CA GLY A 108 1.44 7.40 11.53
C GLY A 108 0.56 6.74 12.58
N ALA A 109 1.15 5.88 13.41
CA ALA A 109 0.50 5.28 14.58
C ALA A 109 1.03 5.84 15.89
N LYS A 110 0.12 6.08 16.83
CA LYS A 110 0.45 6.29 18.24
C LYS A 110 0.11 5.03 19.03
N ASP A 111 1.05 4.50 19.80
CA ASP A 111 0.76 3.38 20.71
C ASP A 111 -0.05 3.82 21.94
N ALA A 112 -0.48 2.83 22.73
CA ALA A 112 -1.25 3.03 23.95
C ALA A 112 -0.48 3.81 25.04
N ALA A 113 0.85 3.76 25.04
CA ALA A 113 1.70 4.53 25.96
C ALA A 113 1.88 5.99 25.51
N GLY A 114 1.38 6.32 24.32
CA GLY A 114 1.47 7.63 23.73
C GLY A 114 2.76 7.90 22.98
N ALA A 115 3.60 6.89 22.75
CA ALA A 115 4.75 6.99 21.88
C ALA A 115 4.30 6.90 20.41
N TRP A 116 4.85 7.78 19.58
CA TRP A 116 4.65 7.69 18.14
C TRP A 116 5.58 6.63 17.59
N LEU A 117 5.01 5.61 16.97
CA LEU A 117 5.76 4.69 16.15
C LEU A 117 6.21 5.39 14.86
N TYR A 118 7.12 4.76 14.13
CA TYR A 118 7.26 5.00 12.69
C TYR A 118 5.90 4.83 11.97
N PHE A 119 5.83 5.26 10.72
CA PHE A 119 4.62 5.12 9.92
C PHE A 119 4.19 3.64 9.85
N LEU A 120 2.90 3.36 10.11
CA LEU A 120 2.27 2.07 9.86
C LEU A 120 2.40 1.72 8.39
N ASP A 121 2.01 2.68 7.55
CA ASP A 121 1.97 2.54 6.11
C ASP A 121 2.54 3.80 5.45
N SER A 122 3.17 3.61 4.29
CA SER A 122 3.69 4.69 3.46
C SER A 122 3.55 4.29 2.00
N PHE A 123 2.77 5.05 1.25
CA PHE A 123 2.39 4.69 -0.11
C PHE A 123 2.21 5.91 -1.01
N THR A 124 2.09 5.71 -2.33
CA THR A 124 1.98 6.81 -3.32
C THR A 124 0.66 6.74 -4.09
N LEU A 125 -0.08 7.85 -4.14
CA LEU A 125 -1.27 8.00 -4.96
C LEU A 125 -0.98 8.92 -6.14
N THR A 126 -1.27 8.47 -7.36
CA THR A 126 -1.04 9.29 -8.57
C THR A 126 -2.34 9.94 -9.03
N THR A 127 -2.40 11.27 -8.99
CA THR A 127 -3.55 12.05 -9.48
C THR A 127 -3.29 12.62 -10.88
N SER A 128 -4.33 12.66 -11.72
CA SER A 128 -4.28 13.29 -13.06
C SER A 128 -5.64 13.87 -13.41
N ALA A 129 -5.70 14.79 -14.38
CA ALA A 129 -6.96 15.44 -14.81
C ALA A 129 -8.10 14.47 -15.18
N THR A 130 -7.77 13.25 -15.61
CA THR A 130 -8.71 12.24 -16.12
C THR A 130 -8.95 11.10 -15.15
N THR A 131 -8.25 11.07 -14.02
CA THR A 131 -8.20 9.93 -13.10
C THR A 131 -8.80 10.30 -11.75
N GLU A 132 -9.80 9.53 -11.33
CA GLU A 132 -10.36 9.58 -9.98
C GLU A 132 -9.85 8.37 -9.18
N ILE A 133 -9.32 8.63 -7.98
CA ILE A 133 -8.88 7.57 -7.06
C ILE A 133 -10.07 7.16 -6.22
N LYS A 134 -10.40 5.87 -6.30
CA LYS A 134 -11.49 5.21 -5.59
C LYS A 134 -10.92 4.24 -4.57
N THR A 135 -11.74 3.98 -3.55
CA THR A 135 -11.41 3.03 -2.49
C THR A 135 -12.45 1.94 -2.44
N LEU A 136 -11.99 0.70 -2.44
CA LEU A 136 -12.82 -0.50 -2.29
C LEU A 136 -12.38 -1.24 -1.04
N VAL A 137 -13.34 -1.65 -0.21
CA VAL A 137 -13.10 -2.49 0.96
C VAL A 137 -13.93 -3.75 0.81
N LEU A 138 -13.28 -4.91 0.79
CA LEU A 138 -13.92 -6.22 0.70
C LEU A 138 -13.75 -6.95 2.02
N GLN A 139 -14.86 -7.37 2.64
CA GLN A 139 -14.86 -8.12 3.89
C GLN A 139 -16.06 -9.07 3.93
N GLN A 140 -15.83 -10.35 4.22
CA GLN A 140 -16.86 -11.38 4.22
C GLN A 140 -18.04 -11.04 5.14
N GLY A 141 -19.24 -10.90 4.57
CA GLY A 141 -20.47 -10.56 5.30
C GLY A 141 -20.71 -9.07 5.51
N ALA A 142 -19.82 -8.18 5.04
CA ALA A 142 -20.04 -6.74 5.02
C ALA A 142 -20.53 -6.28 3.63
N ASP A 143 -21.45 -5.32 3.59
CA ASP A 143 -21.95 -4.69 2.35
C ASP A 143 -22.41 -5.67 1.25
N GLY A 144 -22.86 -6.87 1.64
CA GLY A 144 -23.30 -7.93 0.74
C GLY A 144 -22.17 -8.77 0.12
N TYR A 145 -20.91 -8.50 0.45
CA TYR A 145 -19.76 -9.24 -0.05
C TYR A 145 -19.65 -10.63 0.59
N ALA A 146 -19.45 -11.65 -0.24
CA ALA A 146 -19.37 -13.06 0.17
C ALA A 146 -18.22 -13.83 -0.51
N GLY A 147 -17.25 -13.11 -1.08
CA GLY A 147 -16.19 -13.66 -1.93
C GLY A 147 -14.87 -13.98 -1.22
N THR A 148 -14.81 -14.05 0.11
CA THR A 148 -13.59 -14.52 0.79
C THR A 148 -13.55 -16.04 0.83
N THR A 149 -12.36 -16.58 0.62
CA THR A 149 -12.03 -18.00 0.82
C THR A 149 -10.74 -18.04 1.62
N ASP A 150 -10.70 -18.70 2.78
CA ASP A 150 -9.49 -18.78 3.60
C ASP A 150 -9.36 -20.04 4.47
N CYS A 151 -8.13 -20.51 4.62
CA CYS A 151 -7.80 -21.59 5.54
C CYS A 151 -6.32 -21.52 5.93
N TYR A 152 -5.89 -22.41 6.83
CA TYR A 152 -4.47 -22.66 7.04
C TYR A 152 -4.10 -24.10 6.72
N ILE A 153 -2.83 -24.31 6.35
CA ILE A 153 -2.23 -25.62 6.14
C ILE A 153 -1.13 -25.83 7.17
N SER A 154 -0.96 -27.05 7.67
CA SER A 154 -0.10 -27.34 8.82
C SER A 154 0.74 -28.60 8.59
N ASP A 155 2.02 -28.53 8.95
CA ASP A 155 2.85 -29.72 9.22
C ASP A 155 3.33 -29.80 10.66
N TRP A 156 2.68 -29.04 11.55
CA TRP A 156 3.14 -28.86 12.92
C TRP A 156 3.24 -30.17 13.70
N VAL A 157 2.17 -30.97 13.71
CA VAL A 157 2.17 -32.27 14.39
C VAL A 157 1.93 -33.41 13.42
N VAL A 158 2.37 -34.61 13.81
CA VAL A 158 2.18 -35.83 13.03
C VAL A 158 0.69 -36.03 12.75
N GLY A 159 0.34 -36.10 11.46
CA GLY A 159 -1.03 -36.24 10.99
C GLY A 159 -1.66 -34.94 10.48
N ASP A 160 -1.06 -33.77 10.77
CA ASP A 160 -1.58 -32.49 10.25
C ASP A 160 -1.47 -32.36 8.73
N THR A 161 -0.50 -33.06 8.11
CA THR A 161 -0.15 -32.81 6.72
C THR A 161 -1.27 -33.14 5.71
N ASP A 162 -2.24 -33.95 6.13
CA ASP A 162 -3.39 -34.37 5.34
C ASP A 162 -4.73 -33.84 5.90
N ASN A 163 -4.68 -32.97 6.91
CA ASN A 163 -5.87 -32.34 7.48
C ASN A 163 -6.25 -31.08 6.70
N ALA A 164 -7.53 -30.94 6.36
CA ALA A 164 -8.10 -29.75 5.74
C ALA A 164 -8.71 -28.82 6.81
N TYR A 165 -7.97 -27.79 7.22
CA TYR A 165 -8.38 -26.94 8.33
C TYR A 165 -9.48 -25.93 8.00
N GLY A 166 -9.78 -25.69 6.72
CA GLY A 166 -11.00 -24.95 6.35
C GLY A 166 -12.28 -25.64 6.85
N VAL A 167 -12.26 -26.97 7.04
CA VAL A 167 -13.39 -27.71 7.65
C VAL A 167 -13.18 -27.96 9.14
N LEU A 168 -11.94 -28.27 9.54
CA LEU A 168 -11.65 -28.72 10.90
C LEU A 168 -11.52 -27.57 11.92
N ASP A 169 -11.15 -26.37 11.48
CA ASP A 169 -10.99 -25.17 12.32
C ASP A 169 -11.47 -23.92 11.55
N PRO A 170 -12.72 -23.89 11.06
CA PRO A 170 -13.20 -22.92 10.07
C PRO A 170 -13.14 -21.49 10.61
N GLY A 171 -13.23 -21.27 11.92
CA GLY A 171 -13.29 -19.93 12.52
C GLY A 171 -11.94 -19.25 12.78
N VAL A 172 -10.82 -19.92 12.46
CA VAL A 172 -9.48 -19.47 12.86
C VAL A 172 -8.43 -19.73 11.77
N LEU A 173 -7.61 -18.72 11.51
CA LEU A 173 -6.39 -18.82 10.73
C LEU A 173 -5.17 -18.88 11.65
N ARG A 174 -4.20 -19.72 11.35
CA ARG A 174 -3.01 -19.91 12.19
C ARG A 174 -1.72 -19.74 11.40
N LEU A 175 -0.84 -18.88 11.90
CA LEU A 175 0.51 -18.71 11.37
C LEU A 175 1.54 -19.12 12.41
N ARG A 176 2.49 -19.96 11.99
CA ARG A 176 3.54 -20.43 12.86
C ARG A 176 4.82 -20.67 12.08
N LYS A 177 5.93 -20.18 12.62
CA LYS A 177 7.26 -20.22 12.00
C LYS A 177 7.90 -21.61 12.07
N VAL A 178 8.09 -22.10 13.31
CA VAL A 178 8.67 -23.41 13.60
C VAL A 178 7.52 -24.37 13.77
N ASP A 179 7.61 -25.51 13.09
CA ASP A 179 6.50 -26.45 12.93
C ASP A 179 5.32 -25.74 12.22
N ARG A 180 5.39 -25.74 10.88
CA ARG A 180 4.88 -24.66 10.05
C ARG A 180 3.35 -24.68 9.99
N LYS A 181 2.79 -23.48 10.12
CA LYS A 181 1.40 -23.20 9.74
C LYS A 181 1.40 -21.99 8.82
N GLU A 182 0.76 -22.14 7.68
CA GLU A 182 0.71 -21.14 6.63
C GLU A 182 -0.74 -20.88 6.25
N VAL A 183 -1.08 -19.61 5.96
CA VAL A 183 -2.44 -19.18 5.65
C VAL A 183 -2.58 -19.04 4.15
N LEU A 184 -3.66 -19.61 3.62
CA LEU A 184 -4.13 -19.38 2.26
C LEU A 184 -5.33 -18.43 2.36
N LEU A 185 -5.29 -17.31 1.64
CA LEU A 185 -6.34 -16.29 1.71
C LEU A 185 -6.60 -15.72 0.32
N ARG A 186 -7.86 -15.71 -0.09
CA ARG A 186 -8.30 -15.23 -1.40
C ARG A 186 -9.56 -14.38 -1.27
N PHE A 187 -9.60 -13.30 -2.02
CA PHE A 187 -10.77 -12.43 -2.17
C PHE A 187 -11.18 -12.43 -3.64
N GLU A 188 -12.44 -12.69 -3.93
CA GLU A 188 -13.01 -12.40 -5.24
C GLU A 188 -13.06 -10.87 -5.42
N LEU A 189 -12.59 -10.36 -6.55
CA LEU A 189 -12.40 -8.93 -6.77
C LEU A 189 -13.67 -8.22 -7.29
N GLU A 190 -14.83 -8.65 -6.81
CA GLU A 190 -16.11 -8.06 -7.19
C GLU A 190 -16.10 -6.56 -6.87
N GLY A 191 -16.49 -5.73 -7.83
CA GLY A 191 -16.48 -4.27 -7.71
C GLY A 191 -15.19 -3.59 -8.18
N LEU A 192 -14.11 -4.34 -8.51
CA LEU A 192 -12.99 -3.78 -9.27
C LEU A 192 -13.28 -3.85 -10.78
N PRO A 193 -13.26 -2.71 -11.50
CA PRO A 193 -13.39 -2.71 -12.95
C PRO A 193 -12.26 -3.47 -13.64
N ALA A 194 -12.57 -4.09 -14.79
CA ALA A 194 -11.53 -4.60 -15.68
C ALA A 194 -10.62 -3.46 -16.12
N ASN A 195 -9.30 -3.69 -16.13
CA ASN A 195 -8.26 -2.69 -16.41
C ASN A 195 -8.18 -1.55 -15.36
N ALA A 196 -8.60 -1.77 -14.11
CA ALA A 196 -8.28 -0.84 -13.04
C ALA A 196 -6.76 -0.71 -12.85
N HIS A 197 -6.28 0.52 -12.66
CA HIS A 197 -4.93 0.77 -12.18
C HIS A 197 -4.94 0.74 -10.65
N ILE A 198 -4.29 -0.26 -10.06
CA ILE A 198 -4.18 -0.42 -8.63
C ILE A 198 -3.03 0.46 -8.13
N HIS A 199 -3.36 1.47 -7.33
CA HIS A 199 -2.35 2.28 -6.67
C HIS A 199 -1.78 1.51 -5.49
N HIS A 200 -2.67 1.02 -4.61
CA HIS A 200 -2.30 0.23 -3.42
C HIS A 200 -3.37 -0.80 -3.09
N ALA A 201 -2.98 -1.96 -2.58
CA ALA A 201 -3.90 -2.95 -2.04
C ALA A 201 -3.31 -3.60 -0.79
N PHE A 202 -4.06 -3.58 0.32
CA PHE A 202 -3.64 -4.15 1.59
C PHE A 202 -4.56 -5.29 1.99
N VAL A 203 -3.98 -6.45 2.30
CA VAL A 203 -4.70 -7.49 3.02
C VAL A 203 -4.49 -7.31 4.51
N ALA A 204 -5.59 -7.23 5.26
CA ALA A 204 -5.57 -7.04 6.70
C ALA A 204 -6.17 -8.25 7.41
N MET A 205 -5.45 -8.77 8.39
CA MET A 205 -5.90 -9.87 9.27
C MET A 205 -5.87 -9.41 10.73
N TYR A 206 -6.89 -9.76 11.50
CA TYR A 206 -6.96 -9.40 12.91
C TYR A 206 -6.40 -10.52 13.78
N ALA A 207 -5.25 -10.29 14.41
CA ALA A 207 -4.66 -11.21 15.39
C ALA A 207 -5.39 -11.07 16.72
N PHE A 208 -5.87 -12.17 17.31
CA PHE A 208 -6.52 -12.16 18.63
C PHE A 208 -5.77 -12.97 19.68
N LEU A 209 -4.87 -13.87 19.26
CA LEU A 209 -4.06 -14.67 20.17
C LEU A 209 -2.64 -14.79 19.63
N ASN A 210 -1.69 -14.60 20.53
CA ASN A 210 -0.29 -14.95 20.31
C ASN A 210 0.17 -15.85 21.47
N THR A 211 0.72 -17.03 21.15
CA THR A 211 1.15 -17.98 22.17
C THR A 211 2.42 -17.54 22.91
N ASN A 212 3.27 -16.70 22.28
CA ASN A 212 4.52 -16.21 22.87
C ASN A 212 4.91 -14.84 22.28
N PRO A 213 5.45 -13.91 23.08
CA PRO A 213 5.93 -12.62 22.61
C PRO A 213 7.23 -12.81 21.79
N SER A 214 7.09 -13.24 20.55
CA SER A 214 8.13 -13.21 19.54
C SER A 214 7.58 -12.50 18.32
N GLY A 215 8.43 -11.81 17.59
CA GLY A 215 8.07 -11.14 16.35
C GLY A 215 8.58 -11.92 15.13
N PRO A 216 7.91 -13.01 14.72
CA PRO A 216 8.20 -13.59 13.43
C PRO A 216 7.91 -12.58 12.32
N THR A 217 8.76 -12.53 11.30
CA THR A 217 8.40 -11.84 10.05
C THR A 217 7.35 -12.66 9.31
N TYR A 218 6.31 -11.99 8.83
CA TYR A 218 5.36 -12.58 7.88
C TYR A 218 5.67 -12.12 6.47
N PHE A 219 5.44 -13.01 5.52
CA PHE A 219 5.64 -12.76 4.10
C PHE A 219 4.37 -13.16 3.36
N ALA A 220 3.91 -12.30 2.47
CA ALA A 220 2.84 -12.60 1.53
C ALA A 220 3.45 -13.00 0.17
N TYR A 221 2.95 -14.07 -0.41
CA TYR A 221 3.32 -14.52 -1.76
C TYR A 221 2.06 -14.73 -2.59
N GLN A 222 2.08 -14.28 -3.85
CA GLN A 222 0.99 -14.61 -4.78
C GLN A 222 1.01 -16.12 -5.08
N LEU A 223 -0.14 -16.79 -4.93
CA LEU A 223 -0.30 -18.19 -5.29
C LEU A 223 -0.45 -18.35 -6.81
N LEU A 224 0.12 -19.41 -7.36
CA LEU A 224 0.10 -19.76 -8.78
C LEU A 224 -0.72 -21.02 -9.08
N ARG A 225 -1.14 -21.73 -8.04
CA ARG A 225 -1.94 -22.95 -8.14
C ARG A 225 -3.30 -22.76 -7.48
N PRO A 226 -4.38 -23.23 -8.11
CA PRO A 226 -5.69 -23.22 -7.49
C PRO A 226 -5.78 -24.16 -6.29
N TRP A 227 -6.50 -23.76 -5.26
CA TRP A 227 -6.78 -24.55 -4.06
C TRP A 227 -8.26 -24.47 -3.70
N ALA A 228 -8.72 -25.33 -2.77
CA ALA A 228 -10.10 -25.32 -2.28
C ALA A 228 -10.08 -25.37 -0.75
N GLU A 229 -10.81 -24.46 -0.12
CA GLU A 229 -10.78 -24.23 1.33
C GLU A 229 -11.09 -25.48 2.15
N ASP A 230 -12.08 -26.23 1.70
CA ASP A 230 -12.57 -27.43 2.36
C ASP A 230 -11.67 -28.66 2.14
N GLN A 231 -10.62 -28.54 1.31
CA GLN A 231 -9.78 -29.66 0.88
C GLN A 231 -8.27 -29.37 0.97
N ALA A 232 -7.86 -28.12 1.10
CA ALA A 232 -6.46 -27.75 1.11
C ALA A 232 -5.78 -28.26 2.39
N THR A 233 -4.68 -28.98 2.20
CA THR A 233 -3.82 -29.54 3.25
C THR A 233 -2.37 -29.12 2.98
N TRP A 234 -1.46 -29.48 3.90
CA TRP A 234 -0.03 -29.26 3.68
C TRP A 234 0.50 -29.97 2.43
N ASN A 235 0.01 -31.18 2.14
CA ASN A 235 0.47 -31.98 1.01
C ASN A 235 -0.30 -31.71 -0.30
N SER A 236 -1.54 -31.21 -0.20
CA SER A 236 -2.49 -31.21 -1.30
C SER A 236 -3.30 -29.90 -1.37
N PRO A 237 -3.37 -29.21 -2.52
CA PRO A 237 -4.22 -28.02 -2.68
C PRO A 237 -5.71 -28.35 -2.75
N ARG A 238 -6.04 -29.56 -3.26
CA ARG A 238 -7.38 -30.07 -3.56
C ARG A 238 -7.34 -31.59 -3.64
N ALA A 239 -8.47 -32.25 -3.39
CA ALA A 239 -8.54 -33.71 -3.42
C ALA A 239 -8.03 -34.29 -4.75
N GLY A 240 -7.04 -35.19 -4.68
CA GLY A 240 -6.45 -35.86 -5.85
C GLY A 240 -5.30 -35.10 -6.53
N GLU A 241 -4.93 -33.92 -6.02
CA GLU A 241 -3.78 -33.14 -6.49
C GLU A 241 -2.68 -33.10 -5.42
N THR A 242 -1.47 -32.66 -5.81
CA THR A 242 -0.38 -32.42 -4.86
C THR A 242 0.22 -31.05 -5.14
N TRP A 243 0.64 -30.36 -4.08
CA TRP A 243 1.56 -29.24 -4.25
C TRP A 243 2.84 -29.76 -4.93
N ALA A 244 3.49 -28.93 -5.76
CA ALA A 244 4.79 -29.32 -6.31
C ALA A 244 5.86 -29.41 -5.21
N GLU A 245 5.70 -28.64 -4.14
CA GLU A 245 6.41 -28.81 -2.88
C GLU A 245 5.42 -28.61 -1.72
N PRO A 246 5.38 -29.52 -0.71
CA PRO A 246 4.47 -29.41 0.42
C PRO A 246 4.53 -28.02 1.09
N GLY A 247 3.37 -27.51 1.50
CA GLY A 247 3.21 -26.14 1.98
C GLY A 247 3.10 -25.10 0.86
N ALA A 248 2.71 -25.50 -0.36
CA ALA A 248 2.70 -24.61 -1.54
C ALA A 248 4.05 -23.90 -1.78
N MET A 249 5.14 -24.62 -1.55
CA MET A 249 6.46 -24.01 -1.38
C MET A 249 7.24 -23.81 -2.68
N ASN A 250 6.81 -24.49 -3.74
CA ASN A 250 7.50 -24.47 -5.02
C ASN A 250 7.31 -23.13 -5.73
N VAL A 251 8.41 -22.46 -6.03
CA VAL A 251 8.42 -21.11 -6.63
C VAL A 251 8.10 -21.07 -8.14
N THR A 252 7.92 -22.23 -8.77
CA THR A 252 7.58 -22.35 -10.19
C THR A 252 6.10 -22.67 -10.39
N TYR A 253 5.54 -23.52 -9.53
CA TYR A 253 4.19 -24.05 -9.74
C TYR A 253 3.19 -23.67 -8.66
N ASP A 254 3.62 -23.42 -7.42
CA ASP A 254 2.69 -23.24 -6.30
C ASP A 254 2.53 -21.77 -5.92
N ARG A 255 3.61 -20.99 -5.93
CA ARG A 255 3.62 -19.55 -5.62
C ARG A 255 4.70 -18.80 -6.39
N LYS A 256 4.60 -17.47 -6.47
CA LYS A 256 5.70 -16.63 -7.00
C LYS A 256 6.93 -16.71 -6.09
N ALA A 257 8.12 -16.59 -6.68
CA ALA A 257 9.39 -16.65 -5.97
C ALA A 257 9.56 -15.47 -5.00
N GLU A 258 9.26 -14.27 -5.47
CA GLU A 258 9.32 -13.03 -4.70
C GLU A 258 8.07 -12.84 -3.86
N HIS A 259 8.25 -12.38 -2.62
CA HIS A 259 7.13 -11.96 -1.78
C HIS A 259 6.59 -10.61 -2.29
N THR A 260 5.29 -10.39 -2.20
CA THR A 260 4.69 -9.08 -2.52
C THR A 260 4.98 -8.07 -1.41
N ASP A 261 5.01 -8.53 -0.16
CA ASP A 261 5.39 -7.73 0.99
C ASP A 261 5.80 -8.63 2.16
N LYS A 262 6.41 -7.99 3.17
CA LYS A 262 6.69 -8.59 4.44
C LYS A 262 6.24 -7.68 5.58
N LEU A 263 5.53 -8.25 6.53
CA LEU A 263 5.20 -7.59 7.77
C LEU A 263 6.31 -7.88 8.77
N CYS A 264 7.14 -6.87 8.96
CA CYS A 264 8.07 -6.77 10.06
C CYS A 264 7.76 -5.44 10.74
N ARG A 265 7.21 -5.45 11.96
CA ARG A 265 7.02 -4.20 12.71
C ARG A 265 8.38 -3.51 12.81
N PRO A 266 8.49 -2.21 12.45
CA PRO A 266 9.78 -1.56 12.32
C PRO A 266 10.58 -1.70 13.62
N PRO A 267 11.89 -1.95 13.52
CA PRO A 267 12.76 -1.96 14.67
C PRO A 267 12.56 -0.66 15.46
N ALA A 268 12.42 -0.74 16.78
CA ALA A 268 12.50 0.45 17.61
C ALA A 268 13.89 1.12 17.46
N GLU A 269 14.92 0.32 17.15
CA GLU A 269 16.31 0.74 17.00
C GLU A 269 17.01 0.07 15.80
N PRO A 270 18.02 0.70 15.16
CA PRO A 270 18.86 0.05 14.16
C PRO A 270 19.58 -1.16 14.76
N GLY A 271 19.10 -2.37 14.44
CA GLY A 271 19.61 -3.64 14.99
C GLY A 271 18.59 -4.43 15.79
N ASP A 272 17.41 -3.85 16.09
CA ASP A 272 16.29 -4.60 16.63
C ASP A 272 15.58 -5.41 15.55
N THR A 273 15.05 -6.53 15.98
CA THR A 273 14.35 -7.48 15.13
C THR A 273 12.86 -7.27 15.19
N CYS A 274 12.14 -7.86 14.24
CA CYS A 274 10.73 -7.58 14.01
C CYS A 274 9.95 -7.55 15.32
N GLY A 275 9.20 -6.47 15.54
CA GLY A 275 8.47 -6.27 16.78
C GLY A 275 7.40 -7.34 17.01
N GLU A 276 6.99 -7.48 18.26
CA GLU A 276 5.96 -8.45 18.68
C GLU A 276 4.65 -8.26 17.89
N ILE A 277 4.09 -9.38 17.42
CA ILE A 277 2.74 -9.42 16.88
C ILE A 277 1.77 -9.34 18.07
N ILE A 278 1.22 -8.16 18.26
CA ILE A 278 0.22 -7.85 19.29
C ILE A 278 -1.20 -8.07 18.78
N PRO A 279 -2.20 -8.21 19.67
CA PRO A 279 -3.59 -8.22 19.25
C PRO A 279 -3.96 -6.99 18.41
N GLY A 280 -4.81 -7.17 17.40
CA GLY A 280 -5.24 -6.11 16.49
C GLY A 280 -4.99 -6.41 15.02
N TRP A 281 -5.21 -5.42 14.16
CA TRP A 281 -5.00 -5.56 12.73
C TRP A 281 -3.53 -5.53 12.32
N HIS A 282 -3.20 -6.44 11.42
CA HIS A 282 -1.90 -6.58 10.77
C HIS A 282 -2.12 -6.55 9.26
N GLN A 283 -1.34 -5.74 8.55
CA GLN A 283 -1.51 -5.52 7.12
C GLN A 283 -0.29 -5.98 6.33
N LEU A 284 -0.52 -6.45 5.11
CA LEU A 284 0.50 -6.78 4.11
C LEU A 284 0.11 -6.14 2.78
N ASP A 285 1.05 -5.48 2.13
CA ASP A 285 0.87 -4.89 0.81
C ASP A 285 0.87 -5.99 -0.28
N ILE A 286 -0.28 -6.15 -0.94
CA ILE A 286 -0.47 -7.10 -2.03
C ILE A 286 -0.76 -6.40 -3.37
N THR A 287 -0.40 -5.11 -3.50
CA THR A 287 -0.64 -4.25 -4.66
C THR A 287 -0.26 -4.94 -5.97
N ALA A 288 0.96 -5.49 -6.03
CA ALA A 288 1.46 -6.17 -7.21
C ALA A 288 0.61 -7.41 -7.55
N SER A 289 0.13 -8.15 -6.55
CA SER A 289 -0.71 -9.33 -6.77
C SER A 289 -2.07 -8.93 -7.33
N VAL A 290 -2.71 -7.90 -6.77
CA VAL A 290 -4.01 -7.41 -7.25
C VAL A 290 -3.90 -6.83 -8.66
N GLN A 291 -2.84 -6.08 -8.96
CA GLN A 291 -2.60 -5.58 -10.33
C GLN A 291 -2.45 -6.74 -11.32
N ASN A 292 -1.66 -7.77 -11.00
CA ASN A 292 -1.50 -8.94 -11.87
C ASN A 292 -2.84 -9.62 -12.18
N TRP A 293 -3.74 -9.72 -11.18
CA TRP A 293 -5.06 -10.31 -11.37
C TRP A 293 -5.98 -9.46 -12.25
N VAL A 294 -5.94 -8.14 -12.08
CA VAL A 294 -6.68 -7.21 -12.93
C VAL A 294 -6.16 -7.23 -14.38
N ASP A 295 -4.86 -7.45 -14.56
CA ASP A 295 -4.21 -7.58 -15.88
C ASP A 295 -4.46 -8.94 -16.54
N GLY A 296 -5.15 -9.86 -15.86
CA GLY A 296 -5.64 -11.13 -16.40
C GLY A 296 -4.92 -12.38 -15.90
N GLU A 297 -3.97 -12.28 -14.96
CA GLU A 297 -3.49 -13.48 -14.27
C GLU A 297 -4.62 -14.10 -13.43
N PRO A 298 -4.72 -15.44 -13.34
CA PRO A 298 -5.69 -16.07 -12.45
C PRO A 298 -5.50 -15.67 -10.98
N ASN A 299 -6.60 -15.34 -10.30
CA ASN A 299 -6.60 -15.06 -8.87
C ASN A 299 -6.73 -16.34 -8.05
N TYR A 300 -5.61 -16.80 -7.49
CA TYR A 300 -5.58 -17.88 -6.50
C TYR A 300 -5.28 -17.37 -5.08
N GLY A 301 -5.34 -16.06 -4.87
CA GLY A 301 -5.07 -15.43 -3.58
C GLY A 301 -3.58 -15.41 -3.22
N VAL A 302 -3.32 -15.26 -1.93
CA VAL A 302 -1.99 -15.17 -1.36
C VAL A 302 -1.74 -16.26 -0.33
N LEU A 303 -0.50 -16.74 -0.30
CA LEU A 303 0.08 -17.49 0.81
C LEU A 303 0.68 -16.48 1.78
N VAL A 304 0.21 -16.45 3.02
CA VAL A 304 0.91 -15.79 4.11
C VAL A 304 1.66 -16.84 4.89
N ARG A 305 2.96 -16.65 5.05
CA ARG A 305 3.78 -17.56 5.85
C ARG A 305 4.71 -16.81 6.76
N SER A 306 5.11 -17.49 7.83
CA SER A 306 6.15 -17.00 8.70
C SER A 306 7.50 -17.62 8.36
N TRP A 307 8.51 -16.77 8.23
CA TRP A 307 9.89 -17.20 8.07
C TRP A 307 10.81 -16.18 8.73
N ASP A 308 11.91 -16.64 9.32
CA ASP A 308 12.97 -15.74 9.80
C ASP A 308 14.24 -16.57 10.02
N PRO A 309 15.35 -16.32 9.31
CA PRO A 309 16.56 -17.09 9.52
C PRO A 309 17.28 -16.77 10.84
N TYR A 310 16.92 -15.67 11.53
CA TYR A 310 17.65 -15.14 12.68
C TYR A 310 17.11 -15.58 14.05
N TRP A 311 15.81 -15.90 14.17
CA TRP A 311 15.17 -16.16 15.47
C TRP A 311 14.59 -17.57 15.57
N ALA A 312 15.15 -18.44 16.42
CA ALA A 312 14.62 -19.80 16.61
C ALA A 312 13.32 -19.87 17.45
N SER A 313 12.77 -18.73 17.90
CA SER A 313 11.56 -18.71 18.71
C SER A 313 10.34 -19.15 17.88
N SER A 314 9.42 -19.82 18.57
CA SER A 314 8.18 -20.33 18.00
C SER A 314 7.01 -19.64 18.69
N ALA A 315 6.31 -18.79 17.93
CA ALA A 315 5.00 -18.28 18.28
C ALA A 315 4.01 -18.70 17.21
N GLU A 316 2.87 -19.21 17.66
CA GLU A 316 1.67 -19.27 16.86
C GLU A 316 0.87 -17.99 17.07
N ASN A 317 0.43 -17.42 15.96
CA ASN A 317 -0.50 -16.31 15.94
C ASN A 317 -1.81 -16.80 15.33
N SER A 318 -2.90 -16.54 16.03
CA SER A 318 -4.26 -16.86 15.58
C SER A 318 -4.98 -15.60 15.14
N PHE A 319 -5.58 -15.69 13.96
CA PHE A 319 -6.36 -14.63 13.35
C PHE A 319 -7.79 -15.12 13.11
N PHE A 320 -8.73 -14.20 13.03
CA PHE A 320 -10.08 -14.56 12.59
C PHE A 320 -10.07 -14.93 11.11
N SER A 321 -10.76 -16.01 10.75
CA SER A 321 -11.08 -16.40 9.37
C SER A 321 -12.33 -15.69 8.85
N SER A 322 -12.72 -15.96 7.61
CA SER A 322 -13.95 -15.44 7.03
C SER A 322 -15.24 -16.06 7.61
N GLU A 323 -15.15 -17.21 8.26
CA GLU A 323 -16.24 -17.93 8.92
C GLU A 323 -16.36 -17.55 10.40
N ALA A 324 -15.47 -16.71 10.93
CA ALA A 324 -15.51 -16.27 12.31
C ALA A 324 -16.87 -15.66 12.68
N ASN A 325 -17.35 -15.93 13.90
CA ASN A 325 -18.63 -15.41 14.41
C ASN A 325 -18.63 -13.90 14.67
N GLN A 326 -17.48 -13.26 14.61
CA GLN A 326 -17.28 -11.82 14.76
C GLN A 326 -16.99 -11.21 13.38
N PRO A 327 -18.04 -10.90 12.59
CA PRO A 327 -17.87 -10.44 11.22
C PRO A 327 -16.97 -9.21 11.09
N GLU A 328 -16.98 -8.35 12.10
CA GLU A 328 -16.18 -7.13 12.12
C GLU A 328 -14.66 -7.35 12.15
N TYR A 329 -14.18 -8.52 12.61
CA TYR A 329 -12.75 -8.87 12.68
C TYR A 329 -12.28 -9.81 11.58
N ARG A 330 -13.16 -10.24 10.67
CA ARG A 330 -12.82 -11.09 9.53
C ARG A 330 -11.81 -10.41 8.60
N PRO A 331 -10.99 -11.15 7.85
CA PRO A 331 -9.99 -10.56 6.95
C PRO A 331 -10.59 -9.54 5.97
N LYS A 332 -9.84 -8.49 5.67
CA LYS A 332 -10.24 -7.40 4.76
C LYS A 332 -9.24 -7.24 3.62
N LEU A 333 -9.72 -6.90 2.43
CA LEU A 333 -8.91 -6.36 1.35
C LEU A 333 -9.30 -4.90 1.12
N ILE A 334 -8.33 -4.00 1.26
CA ILE A 334 -8.50 -2.55 1.07
C ILE A 334 -7.73 -2.15 -0.18
N VAL A 335 -8.42 -1.63 -1.20
CA VAL A 335 -7.84 -1.31 -2.51
C VAL A 335 -8.06 0.15 -2.85
N TYR A 336 -6.96 0.85 -3.13
CA TYR A 336 -6.93 2.17 -3.75
C TYR A 336 -6.67 1.98 -5.23
N TYR A 337 -7.63 2.35 -6.08
CA TYR A 337 -7.53 2.15 -7.52
C TYR A 337 -8.07 3.33 -8.30
N SER A 338 -7.77 3.37 -9.58
CA SER A 338 -8.42 4.26 -10.52
C SER A 338 -8.81 3.50 -11.78
N GLU A 339 -9.86 3.94 -12.46
CA GLU A 339 -10.22 3.35 -13.75
C GLU A 339 -9.21 3.77 -14.82
N ALA A 340 -8.81 2.84 -15.69
CA ALA A 340 -7.99 3.18 -16.84
C ALA A 340 -8.74 4.14 -17.76
N GLU A 341 -8.00 5.11 -18.31
CA GLU A 341 -8.53 6.01 -19.33
C GLU A 341 -8.99 5.19 -20.53
N ALA A 342 -10.25 5.39 -20.96
CA ALA A 342 -10.76 4.74 -22.15
C ALA A 342 -9.86 5.11 -23.34
N VAL A 343 -9.17 4.12 -23.92
CA VAL A 343 -8.38 4.34 -25.13
C VAL A 343 -9.31 4.95 -26.17
N PRO A 344 -9.03 6.16 -26.71
CA PRO A 344 -9.92 6.76 -27.69
C PRO A 344 -10.02 5.80 -28.88
N THR A 345 -11.22 5.24 -29.08
CA THR A 345 -11.49 4.42 -30.27
C THR A 345 -11.33 5.36 -31.46
N SER A 346 -10.32 5.10 -32.30
CA SER A 346 -10.12 5.88 -33.52
C SER A 346 -11.42 5.83 -34.32
N THR A 347 -12.16 6.92 -34.37
CA THR A 347 -13.35 7.02 -35.20
C THR A 347 -12.89 6.88 -36.64
N PRO A 348 -13.38 5.92 -37.44
CA PRO A 348 -12.99 5.81 -38.84
C PRO A 348 -13.30 7.14 -39.53
N SER A 349 -12.26 7.80 -40.03
CA SER A 349 -12.38 9.04 -40.76
C SER A 349 -13.28 8.81 -41.99
N PRO A 350 -14.29 9.65 -42.26
CA PRO A 350 -15.12 9.49 -43.43
C PRO A 350 -14.23 9.54 -44.67
N THR A 351 -14.19 8.46 -45.43
CA THR A 351 -13.47 8.39 -46.71
C THR A 351 -13.99 9.51 -47.62
N PRO A 352 -13.15 10.42 -48.13
CA PRO A 352 -13.61 11.45 -49.05
C PRO A 352 -14.14 10.79 -50.32
N SER A 353 -15.46 10.88 -50.53
CA SER A 353 -16.09 10.48 -51.79
C SER A 353 -15.66 11.46 -52.87
N VAL A 354 -14.89 10.97 -53.85
CA VAL A 354 -14.44 11.78 -54.98
C VAL A 354 -15.62 12.01 -55.91
N THR A 355 -16.25 13.18 -55.85
CA THR A 355 -17.23 13.60 -56.86
C THR A 355 -16.50 13.97 -58.15
N PRO A 356 -16.76 13.33 -59.30
CA PRO A 356 -16.15 13.73 -60.57
C PRO A 356 -16.72 15.08 -61.01
N SER A 357 -15.90 16.13 -60.99
CA SER A 357 -16.21 17.43 -61.59
C SER A 357 -15.73 17.46 -63.03
N MET A 358 -16.66 17.43 -63.98
CA MET A 358 -16.39 17.66 -65.40
C MET A 358 -16.63 19.14 -65.71
N THR A 359 -15.57 19.96 -65.78
CA THR A 359 -15.55 21.19 -66.58
C THR A 359 -14.10 21.59 -66.90
N PRO A 360 -13.69 21.71 -68.18
CA PRO A 360 -12.36 22.19 -68.54
C PRO A 360 -12.27 23.72 -68.37
N SER A 361 -11.21 24.19 -67.71
CA SER A 361 -10.83 25.61 -67.59
C SER A 361 -9.74 25.95 -68.63
N PRO A 362 -9.76 27.12 -69.29
CA PRO A 362 -8.83 27.43 -70.37
C PRO A 362 -7.39 27.69 -69.91
N THR A 363 -6.48 27.22 -70.75
CA THR A 363 -5.02 27.23 -70.67
C THR A 363 -4.41 28.61 -70.41
N ALA A 364 -3.54 28.71 -69.39
CA ALA A 364 -2.66 29.85 -69.18
C ALA A 364 -1.29 29.62 -69.82
N THR A 365 -0.91 30.53 -70.73
CA THR A 365 0.37 30.63 -71.43
C THR A 365 1.50 31.00 -70.47
N LEU A 366 2.61 30.25 -70.50
CA LEU A 366 3.83 30.55 -69.73
C LEU A 366 4.65 31.64 -70.44
N THR A 367 4.95 32.73 -69.72
CA THR A 367 5.93 33.74 -70.13
C THR A 367 7.13 33.67 -69.20
N LEU A 368 8.30 33.33 -69.76
CA LEU A 368 9.57 33.26 -69.05
C LEU A 368 10.17 34.65 -68.88
N THR A 369 10.57 35.01 -67.66
CA THR A 369 11.33 36.25 -67.37
C THR A 369 12.72 35.88 -66.80
N PRO A 370 13.82 36.48 -67.31
CA PRO A 370 15.18 35.95 -67.18
C PRO A 370 15.89 36.23 -65.85
N THR A 371 16.77 35.29 -65.50
CA THR A 371 17.71 35.28 -64.37
C THR A 371 18.84 36.33 -64.53
N PRO A 372 19.22 37.06 -63.46
CA PRO A 372 20.33 38.03 -63.53
C PRO A 372 21.72 37.34 -63.50
N PRO A 373 22.74 37.90 -64.16
CA PRO A 373 24.06 37.26 -64.29
C PRO A 373 24.96 37.46 -63.06
N ALA A 374 25.84 36.49 -62.82
CA ALA A 374 26.89 36.55 -61.81
C ALA A 374 28.03 37.50 -62.22
N VAL A 375 28.47 38.33 -61.28
CA VAL A 375 29.62 39.23 -61.40
C VAL A 375 30.91 38.48 -61.07
N ARG A 376 31.89 38.51 -61.97
CA ARG A 376 33.32 38.35 -61.63
C ARG A 376 34.13 39.36 -62.44
N LEU A 377 34.86 40.24 -61.77
CA LEU A 377 36.14 40.70 -62.30
C LEU A 377 37.12 41.10 -61.19
N SER A 378 38.34 40.63 -61.41
CA SER A 378 39.55 40.67 -60.60
C SER A 378 40.29 42.02 -60.67
N LEU A 379 41.03 42.32 -59.60
CA LEU A 379 42.03 43.40 -59.52
C LEU A 379 43.08 43.30 -60.65
N PRO A 380 43.55 44.42 -61.21
CA PRO A 380 44.66 44.44 -62.15
C PRO A 380 45.99 44.53 -61.38
N LEU A 381 47.10 44.02 -61.93
CA LEU A 381 48.40 44.67 -61.71
C LEU A 381 49.46 44.28 -62.76
N ILE A 382 50.10 45.35 -63.26
CA ILE A 382 51.48 45.49 -63.76
C ILE A 382 51.72 45.42 -65.28
N TRP A 383 52.01 46.61 -65.81
CA TRP A 383 52.93 46.88 -66.92
C TRP A 383 54.40 46.76 -66.46
N ALA A 384 55.27 46.24 -67.33
CA ALA A 384 56.45 46.93 -67.88
C ALA A 384 57.38 45.91 -68.56
N ASN A 385 58.07 46.37 -69.62
CA ASN A 385 59.06 45.62 -70.41
C ASN A 385 60.13 44.92 -69.58
#